data_AF-A0A3A0CS64-F1
#
_entry.id   AF-A0A3A0CS64-F1
#
_cell.length_a   1.000
_cell.length_b   1.000
_cell.length_c   1.000
_cell.angle_alpha   90.00
_cell.angle_beta   90.00
_cell.angle_gamma   90.00
#
_symmetry.space_group_name_H-M   'P 1'
#
loop_
_entity.id
_entity.type
_entity.pdbx_description
1 polymer ?
#
loop_
_entity_poly.entity_id
_entity_poly.type
_entity_poly.pdbx_seq_one_letter_code
_entity_poly.pdbx_strand_id
1 'polypeptide(L)'
;MAKSGYLECNGIDPRTGDEATYRIELSRVDDIKRRHPGNKFWDLYSVQELVASFSSAYLGLRTVNEDFGDPTHFVKEPDKDGICITGIPSKRRVSDKFVPPPRGFTFAVFCDTRLVVFNWAWIESDPAEHNLPIGWQLRFDKRIWPKTKL
;
A
#
# COMPACT_ATOMS: atom_id res chain seq x y z
N MET A 1 10.38 -5.65 -25.68
CA MET A 1 11.06 -4.52 -25.03
C MET A 1 10.23 -4.12 -23.82
N ALA A 2 10.82 -4.10 -22.61
CA ALA A 2 10.14 -3.49 -21.47
C ALA A 2 10.01 -1.99 -21.75
N LYS A 3 8.81 -1.41 -21.57
CA LYS A 3 8.65 0.04 -21.65
C LYS A 3 9.42 0.65 -20.47
N SER A 4 10.45 1.45 -20.73
CA SER A 4 11.04 2.29 -19.68
C SER A 4 10.11 3.47 -19.43
N GLY A 5 9.79 3.71 -18.15
CA GLY A 5 8.90 4.79 -17.76
C GLY A 5 8.14 4.49 -16.48
N TYR A 6 7.39 5.48 -16.02
CA TYR A 6 6.57 5.42 -14.83
C TYR A 6 5.10 5.67 -15.19
N LEU A 7 4.20 4.99 -14.50
CA LEU A 7 2.84 5.48 -14.28
C LEU A 7 2.89 6.46 -13.11
N GLU A 8 2.40 7.67 -13.31
CA GLU A 8 2.40 8.72 -12.28
C GLU A 8 0.98 8.92 -11.74
N CYS A 9 0.89 9.18 -10.44
CA CYS A 9 -0.36 9.55 -9.78
C CYS A 9 -0.10 10.63 -8.73
N ASN A 10 -1.01 11.59 -8.64
CA ASN A 10 -0.92 12.66 -7.65
C ASN A 10 -1.53 12.18 -6.33
N GLY A 11 -0.89 12.56 -5.23
CA GLY A 11 -1.33 12.21 -3.89
C GLY A 11 -0.75 13.17 -2.85
N ILE A 12 -0.77 12.75 -1.60
CA ILE A 12 -0.24 13.52 -0.46
C ILE A 12 0.99 12.80 0.09
N ASP A 13 2.11 13.51 0.27
CA ASP A 13 3.27 12.96 0.97
C ASP A 13 2.92 12.81 2.47
N PRO A 14 2.91 11.58 3.03
CA PRO A 14 2.52 11.36 4.42
C PRO A 14 3.48 11.98 5.44
N ARG A 15 4.70 12.36 5.03
CA ARG A 15 5.70 12.97 5.90
C ARG A 15 5.45 14.46 6.07
N THR A 16 5.11 15.15 4.98
CA THR A 16 4.96 16.61 4.98
C THR A 16 3.50 17.04 5.03
N GLY A 17 2.60 16.26 4.41
CA GLY A 17 1.20 16.62 4.18
C GLY A 17 0.99 17.43 2.90
N ASP A 18 2.04 17.66 2.10
CA ASP A 18 1.97 18.41 0.85
C ASP A 18 1.60 17.50 -0.33
N GLU A 19 1.20 18.12 -1.44
CA GLU A 19 0.99 17.41 -2.70
C GLU A 19 2.30 16.80 -3.22
N ALA A 20 2.21 15.57 -3.73
CA ALA A 20 3.35 14.86 -4.29
C ALA A 20 2.95 13.91 -5.43
N THR A 21 3.94 13.51 -6.22
CA THR A 21 3.76 12.55 -7.32
C THR A 21 4.32 11.19 -6.94
N TYR A 22 3.45 10.19 -6.93
CA TYR A 22 3.79 8.78 -6.77
C TYR A 22 4.10 8.17 -8.12
N ARG A 23 5.10 7.29 -8.16
CA ARG A 23 5.55 6.64 -9.40
C ARG A 23 5.47 5.12 -9.29
N ILE A 24 4.96 4.47 -10.32
CA ILE A 24 4.95 3.01 -10.45
C ILE A 24 5.74 2.66 -11.71
N GLU A 25 6.81 1.87 -11.59
CA GLU A 25 7.56 1.44 -12.77
C GLU A 25 6.69 0.61 -13.73
N LEU A 26 6.70 0.94 -15.02
CA LEU A 26 5.91 0.21 -16.01
C LEU A 26 6.36 -1.24 -16.16
N SER A 27 7.66 -1.52 -15.98
CA SER A 27 8.22 -2.88 -15.91
C SER A 27 7.55 -3.72 -14.81
N ARG A 28 7.31 -3.11 -13.64
CA ARG A 28 6.63 -3.75 -12.50
C ARG A 28 5.17 -4.04 -12.82
N VAL A 29 4.48 -3.12 -13.48
CA VAL A 29 3.10 -3.31 -13.93
C VAL A 29 3.00 -4.48 -14.90
N ASP A 30 3.91 -4.55 -15.88
CA ASP A 30 3.99 -5.64 -16.84
C ASP A 30 4.29 -6.98 -16.15
N ASP A 31 5.21 -7.01 -15.18
CA ASP A 31 5.52 -8.20 -14.40
C ASP A 31 4.33 -8.69 -13.59
N ILE A 32 3.60 -7.78 -12.93
CA ILE A 32 2.38 -8.12 -12.19
C ILE A 32 1.33 -8.70 -13.13
N LYS A 33 1.11 -8.07 -14.28
CA LYS A 33 0.15 -8.54 -15.29
C LYS A 33 0.49 -9.94 -15.81
N ARG A 34 1.78 -10.28 -15.94
CA ARG A 34 2.23 -11.59 -16.44
C ARG A 34 2.22 -12.68 -15.37
N ARG A 35 2.67 -12.38 -14.15
CA ARG A 35 2.95 -13.38 -13.11
C ARG A 35 1.82 -13.57 -12.11
N HIS A 36 0.90 -12.62 -12.01
CA HIS A 36 -0.22 -12.69 -11.09
C HIS A 36 -1.53 -12.73 -11.89
N PRO A 37 -1.97 -13.92 -12.37
CA PRO A 37 -3.28 -14.08 -12.98
C PRO A 37 -4.36 -13.82 -11.92
N GLY A 38 -4.82 -12.57 -11.81
CA GLY A 38 -5.75 -12.16 -10.76
C GLY A 38 -5.93 -10.65 -10.62
N ASN A 39 -6.69 -10.26 -9.60
CA ASN A 39 -7.15 -8.89 -9.34
C ASN A 39 -6.04 -7.87 -9.06
N LYS A 40 -4.80 -8.30 -8.80
CA LYS A 40 -3.70 -7.41 -8.40
C LYS A 40 -3.37 -6.33 -9.43
N PHE A 41 -3.49 -6.63 -10.73
CA PHE A 41 -3.35 -5.62 -11.78
C PHE A 41 -4.48 -4.58 -11.69
N TRP A 42 -5.70 -5.03 -11.44
CA TRP A 42 -6.89 -4.18 -11.32
C TRP A 42 -6.89 -3.35 -10.02
N ASP A 43 -6.16 -3.79 -8.99
CA ASP A 43 -5.95 -3.01 -7.76
C ASP A 43 -5.12 -1.72 -8.00
N LEU A 44 -4.53 -1.50 -9.19
CA LEU A 44 -3.92 -0.22 -9.55
C LEU A 44 -4.87 0.98 -9.39
N TYR A 45 -6.17 0.76 -9.61
CA TYR A 45 -7.19 1.80 -9.36
C TYR A 45 -7.27 2.17 -7.87
N SER A 46 -7.13 1.18 -6.99
CA SER A 46 -7.10 1.40 -5.55
C SER A 46 -5.82 2.10 -5.09
N VAL A 47 -4.69 1.93 -5.81
CA VAL A 47 -3.46 2.68 -5.53
C VAL A 47 -3.69 4.18 -5.71
N GLN A 48 -4.27 4.59 -6.84
CA GLN A 48 -4.51 6.00 -7.16
C GLN A 48 -5.42 6.68 -6.13
N GLU A 49 -6.52 6.01 -5.76
CA GLU A 49 -7.42 6.53 -4.73
C GLU A 49 -6.72 6.61 -3.36
N LEU A 50 -5.94 5.58 -3.01
CA LEU A 50 -5.32 5.52 -1.70
C LEU A 50 -4.24 6.58 -1.51
N VAL A 51 -3.39 6.84 -2.50
CA VAL A 51 -2.34 7.87 -2.37
C VAL A 51 -2.92 9.28 -2.29
N ALA A 52 -4.13 9.49 -2.80
CA ALA A 52 -4.85 10.77 -2.72
C ALA A 52 -5.57 10.96 -1.37
N SER A 53 -6.07 9.89 -0.75
CA SER A 53 -6.85 9.98 0.48
C SER A 53 -6.66 8.73 1.36
N PHE A 54 -5.51 8.65 2.01
CA PHE A 54 -5.21 7.56 2.94
C PHE A 54 -5.67 7.86 4.36
N SER A 55 -5.94 6.80 5.11
CA SER A 55 -6.34 6.90 6.51
C SER A 55 -5.12 6.95 7.44
N SER A 56 -4.08 6.18 7.12
CA SER A 56 -2.88 6.06 7.95
C SER A 56 -1.66 5.84 7.10
N ALA A 57 -0.51 6.28 7.61
CA ALA A 57 0.77 6.05 6.99
C ALA A 57 1.83 5.74 8.04
N TYR A 58 2.82 4.95 7.65
CA TYR A 58 3.86 4.41 8.51
C TYR A 58 5.23 4.53 7.85
N LEU A 59 6.25 4.66 8.68
CA LEU A 59 7.66 4.62 8.32
C LEU A 59 8.31 3.39 8.94
N GLY A 60 9.25 2.79 8.22
CA GLY A 60 10.07 1.68 8.66
C GLY A 60 9.30 0.37 8.60
N LEU A 61 9.48 -0.39 7.52
CA LEU A 61 8.95 -1.72 7.33
C LEU A 61 9.80 -2.73 8.11
N ARG A 62 9.23 -3.38 9.11
CA ARG A 62 9.92 -4.43 9.89
C ARG A 62 9.67 -5.80 9.28
N THR A 63 10.66 -6.69 9.40
CA THR A 63 10.40 -8.12 9.24
C THR A 63 9.54 -8.58 10.41
N VAL A 64 8.41 -9.19 10.11
CA VAL A 64 7.45 -9.68 11.08
C VAL A 64 7.49 -11.20 11.03
N ASN A 65 7.48 -11.85 12.20
CA ASN A 65 7.38 -13.30 12.32
C ASN A 65 5.96 -13.79 11.95
N GLU A 66 5.83 -15.08 11.66
CA GLU A 66 4.58 -15.87 11.52
C GLU A 66 3.57 -15.69 12.65
N ASP A 67 4.03 -15.30 13.82
CA ASP A 67 3.16 -15.05 14.98
C ASP A 67 2.17 -13.88 14.82
N PHE A 68 2.32 -13.05 13.77
CA PHE A 68 1.51 -11.82 13.58
C PHE A 68 0.66 -11.79 12.29
N GLY A 69 0.55 -12.92 11.58
CA GLY A 69 -0.35 -13.06 10.42
C GLY A 69 0.19 -13.96 9.31
N ASP A 70 -0.55 -14.05 8.20
CA ASP A 70 -0.24 -14.92 7.06
C ASP A 70 1.19 -14.70 6.51
N PRO A 71 1.99 -15.78 6.37
CA PRO A 71 3.34 -15.71 5.87
C PRO A 71 3.58 -15.07 4.51
N THR A 72 2.55 -15.02 3.69
CA THR A 72 2.60 -14.43 2.36
C THR A 72 2.63 -12.89 2.39
N HIS A 73 2.34 -12.26 3.53
CA HIS A 73 2.30 -10.80 3.71
C HIS A 73 3.52 -10.21 4.42
N PHE A 74 4.62 -10.96 4.51
CA PHE A 74 5.87 -10.50 5.11
C PHE A 74 6.70 -9.61 4.20
N VAL A 75 7.41 -8.68 4.82
CA VAL A 75 8.54 -7.99 4.19
C VAL A 75 9.77 -8.87 4.43
N LYS A 76 10.31 -9.45 3.36
CA LYS A 76 11.45 -10.39 3.41
C LYS A 76 12.70 -9.78 4.04
N GLU A 77 12.88 -8.47 3.89
CA GLU A 77 13.99 -7.70 4.43
C GLU A 77 13.44 -6.42 5.07
N PRO A 78 13.86 -6.04 6.28
CA PRO A 78 13.43 -4.78 6.87
C PRO A 78 13.87 -3.60 6.00
N ASP A 79 12.98 -2.65 5.78
CA ASP A 79 13.26 -1.40 5.08
C ASP A 79 12.92 -0.24 6.02
N LYS A 80 13.95 0.26 6.73
CA LYS A 80 13.82 1.30 7.75
C LYS A 80 13.29 2.63 7.20
N ASP A 81 13.48 2.87 5.91
CA ASP A 81 13.08 4.10 5.24
C ASP A 81 11.82 3.92 4.39
N GLY A 82 11.37 2.67 4.24
CA GLY A 82 10.16 2.29 3.52
C GLY A 82 8.92 2.94 4.13
N ILE A 83 8.04 3.40 3.25
CA ILE A 83 6.77 4.03 3.61
C ILE A 83 5.64 3.06 3.26
N CYS A 84 4.72 2.87 4.21
CA CYS A 84 3.47 2.17 3.96
C CYS A 84 2.30 3.12 4.16
N ILE A 85 1.45 3.21 3.16
CA ILE A 85 0.21 3.99 3.20
C ILE A 85 -0.96 3.02 3.20
N THR A 86 -1.96 3.28 4.04
CA THR A 86 -3.07 2.35 4.27
C THR A 86 -4.41 3.07 4.37
N GLY A 87 -5.45 2.38 3.92
CA GLY A 87 -6.82 2.86 3.97
C GLY A 87 -7.75 1.96 3.17
N ILE A 88 -9.03 2.31 3.20
CA ILE A 88 -10.08 1.57 2.50
C ILE A 88 -10.53 2.42 1.31
N PRO A 89 -10.12 2.10 0.07
CA PRO A 89 -10.66 2.76 -1.12
C PRO A 89 -12.17 2.53 -1.22
N SER A 90 -12.90 3.44 -1.85
CA SER A 90 -14.36 3.35 -1.98
C SER A 90 -14.81 2.10 -2.74
N LYS A 91 -14.02 1.66 -3.72
CA LYS A 91 -14.27 0.45 -4.53
C LYS A 91 -12.95 -0.23 -4.88
N ARG A 92 -13.02 -1.51 -5.20
CA ARG A 92 -11.94 -2.22 -5.90
C ARG A 92 -12.40 -2.65 -7.28
N ARG A 93 -11.45 -2.77 -8.20
CA ARG A 93 -11.73 -3.32 -9.53
C ARG A 93 -11.37 -4.80 -9.55
N VAL A 94 -12.31 -5.62 -10.00
CA VAL A 94 -12.15 -7.07 -10.20
C VAL A 94 -12.54 -7.34 -11.64
N SER A 95 -11.55 -7.62 -12.50
CA SER A 95 -11.76 -7.63 -13.96
C SER A 95 -12.36 -6.31 -14.43
N ASP A 96 -13.51 -6.32 -15.09
CA ASP A 96 -14.16 -5.12 -15.64
C ASP A 96 -15.28 -4.55 -14.76
N LYS A 97 -15.36 -4.99 -13.50
CA LYS A 97 -16.39 -4.54 -12.55
C LYS A 97 -15.77 -3.85 -11.35
N PHE A 98 -16.44 -2.81 -10.86
CA PHE A 98 -16.19 -2.24 -9.55
C PHE A 98 -17.04 -2.94 -8.51
N VAL A 99 -16.39 -3.46 -7.47
CA VAL A 99 -17.05 -4.14 -6.35
C VAL A 99 -16.61 -3.50 -5.03
N PRO A 100 -17.36 -3.70 -3.94
CA PRO A 100 -16.94 -3.22 -2.63
C PRO A 100 -15.58 -3.80 -2.20
N PRO A 101 -14.83 -3.08 -1.35
CA PRO A 101 -13.66 -3.61 -0.65
C PRO A 101 -13.96 -4.93 0.07
N PRO A 102 -13.00 -5.87 0.14
CA PRO A 102 -13.13 -7.07 0.95
C PRO A 102 -13.29 -6.71 2.43
N ARG A 103 -14.24 -7.37 3.11
CA ARG A 103 -14.49 -7.15 4.54
C ARG A 103 -13.34 -7.71 5.39
N GLY A 104 -12.90 -6.97 6.40
CA GLY A 104 -11.79 -7.38 7.29
C GLY A 104 -10.41 -7.14 6.68
N PHE A 105 -10.31 -6.34 5.62
CA PHE A 105 -9.05 -5.98 4.99
C PHE A 105 -8.93 -4.47 4.82
N THR A 106 -7.70 -3.98 4.89
CA THR A 106 -7.30 -2.65 4.44
C THR A 106 -6.42 -2.76 3.20
N PHE A 107 -6.46 -1.76 2.33
CA PHE A 107 -5.53 -1.69 1.22
C PHE A 107 -4.23 -1.03 1.70
N ALA A 108 -3.10 -1.58 1.28
CA ALA A 108 -1.77 -1.10 1.64
C ALA A 108 -0.93 -0.87 0.37
N VAL A 109 -0.29 0.29 0.31
CA VAL A 109 0.65 0.69 -0.74
C VAL A 109 2.01 0.93 -0.11
N PHE A 110 3.03 0.27 -0.67
CA PHE A 110 4.40 0.32 -0.19
C PHE A 110 5.27 1.09 -1.18
N CYS A 111 5.96 2.11 -0.70
CA CYS A 111 6.83 2.96 -1.51
C CYS A 111 8.15 3.29 -0.79
N ASP A 112 9.16 3.65 -1.58
CA ASP A 112 10.42 4.17 -1.06
C ASP A 112 10.28 5.65 -0.63
N THR A 113 11.36 6.23 -0.10
CA THR A 113 11.41 7.65 0.32
C THR A 113 11.24 8.66 -0.82
N ARG A 114 11.34 8.21 -2.07
CA ARG A 114 11.11 9.01 -3.28
C ARG A 114 9.69 8.81 -3.84
N LEU A 115 8.81 8.14 -3.08
CA LEU A 115 7.44 7.81 -3.44
C LEU A 115 7.32 6.91 -4.68
N VAL A 116 8.35 6.08 -4.93
CA VAL A 116 8.30 5.01 -5.93
C VAL A 116 7.60 3.82 -5.30
N VAL A 117 6.40 3.51 -5.79
CA VAL A 117 5.59 2.38 -5.35
C VAL A 117 6.19 1.09 -5.87
N PHE A 118 6.58 0.21 -4.94
CA PHE A 118 7.16 -1.08 -5.29
C PHE A 118 6.21 -2.24 -5.02
N ASN A 119 5.17 -2.09 -4.20
CA ASN A 119 4.16 -3.13 -3.96
C ASN A 119 2.83 -2.57 -3.46
N TRP A 120 1.76 -3.34 -3.60
CA TRP A 120 0.45 -3.09 -3.00
C TRP A 120 -0.29 -4.40 -2.75
N ALA A 121 -1.16 -4.41 -1.75
CA ALA A 121 -1.97 -5.57 -1.39
C ALA A 121 -3.17 -5.18 -0.52
N TRP A 122 -4.22 -6.00 -0.58
CA TRP A 122 -5.20 -6.09 0.50
C TRP A 122 -4.59 -6.92 1.62
N ILE A 123 -4.52 -6.36 2.84
CA ILE A 123 -4.00 -7.04 4.03
C ILE A 123 -5.05 -7.01 5.13
N GLU A 124 -5.03 -8.01 6.01
CA GLU A 124 -6.00 -8.10 7.11
C GLU A 124 -5.96 -6.84 7.97
N SER A 125 -7.14 -6.35 8.32
CA SER A 125 -7.27 -5.18 9.18
C SER A 125 -7.42 -5.56 10.64
N ASP A 126 -7.01 -4.64 11.51
CA ASP A 126 -7.22 -4.75 12.94
C ASP A 126 -8.75 -4.81 13.23
N PRO A 127 -9.24 -5.82 13.98
CA PRO A 127 -10.66 -5.92 14.32
C PRO A 127 -11.19 -4.74 15.14
N ALA A 128 -10.34 -4.06 15.91
CA ALA A 128 -10.70 -2.88 16.68
C ALA A 128 -10.62 -1.59 15.84
N GLU A 129 -9.73 -1.56 14.84
CA GLU A 129 -9.51 -0.41 13.95
C GLU A 129 -9.42 -0.87 12.48
N HIS A 130 -10.57 -1.01 11.82
CA HIS A 130 -10.69 -1.63 10.48
C HIS A 130 -9.87 -0.94 9.35
N ASN A 131 -9.38 0.27 9.56
CA ASN A 131 -8.53 1.01 8.62
C ASN A 131 -7.03 0.81 8.86
N LEU A 132 -6.63 0.07 9.90
CA LEU A 132 -5.25 -0.23 10.20
C LEU A 132 -4.93 -1.68 9.86
N PRO A 133 -3.70 -1.98 9.42
CA PRO A 133 -3.24 -3.36 9.31
C PRO A 133 -3.23 -4.05 10.67
N ILE A 134 -3.56 -5.34 10.72
CA ILE A 134 -3.37 -6.13 11.93
C ILE A 134 -1.90 -6.08 12.39
N GLY A 135 -1.67 -5.88 13.69
CA GLY A 135 -0.32 -5.84 14.27
C GLY A 135 0.55 -4.68 13.79
N TRP A 136 -0.04 -3.59 13.27
CA TRP A 136 0.71 -2.45 12.72
C TRP A 136 1.79 -1.89 13.65
N GLN A 137 1.60 -1.94 14.97
CA GLN A 137 2.58 -1.47 15.97
C GLN A 137 3.90 -2.26 15.92
N LEU A 138 3.84 -3.49 15.41
CA LEU A 138 4.97 -4.41 15.32
C LEU A 138 5.50 -4.50 13.88
N ARG A 139 4.62 -4.33 12.89
CA ARG A 139 4.99 -4.30 11.46
C ARG A 139 5.76 -3.05 11.06
N PHE A 140 5.55 -1.94 11.77
CA PHE A 140 6.13 -0.66 11.42
C PHE A 140 6.94 -0.05 12.56
N ASP A 141 7.97 0.73 12.22
CA ASP A 141 8.74 1.48 13.21
C ASP A 141 7.93 2.61 13.83
N LYS A 142 7.20 3.35 13.00
CA LYS A 142 6.46 4.53 13.43
C LYS A 142 5.24 4.77 12.56
N ARG A 143 4.12 5.13 13.19
CA ARG A 143 2.97 5.75 12.50
C ARG A 143 3.25 7.25 12.30
N ILE A 144 3.25 7.70 11.06
CA ILE A 144 3.51 9.10 10.67
C ILE A 144 2.23 9.86 10.28
N TRP A 145 1.10 9.15 10.09
CA TRP A 145 -0.21 9.75 9.83
C TRP A 145 -1.37 8.97 10.49
N PRO A 146 -2.44 9.64 10.98
CA PRO A 146 -2.61 11.10 11.06
C PRO A 146 -1.56 11.73 11.96
N LYS A 147 -1.16 12.98 11.68
CA LYS A 147 -0.26 13.73 12.56
C LYS A 147 -0.93 13.80 13.92
N THR A 148 -0.41 13.07 14.90
CA THR A 148 -0.85 13.19 16.28
C THR A 148 -0.64 14.65 16.66
N LYS A 149 -1.70 15.34 17.10
CA LYS A 149 -1.54 16.69 17.64
C LYS A 149 -0.57 16.56 18.81
N LEU A 150 0.63 17.11 18.65
CA LEU A 150 1.57 17.34 19.75
C LEU A 150 0.95 18.32 20.74
#